data_AF-A0A161LX62-F1
#
_entry.id   AF-A0A161LX62-F1
#
_cell.length_a   1.000
_cell.length_b   1.000
_cell.length_c   1.000
_cell.angle_alpha   90.00
_cell.angle_beta   90.00
_cell.angle_gamma   90.00
#
_symmetry.space_group_name_H-M   'P 1'
#
loop_
_entity.id
_entity.type
_entity.pdbx_description
1 polymer ?
#
loop_
_entity_poly.entity_id
_entity_poly.type
_entity_poly.pdbx_seq_one_letter_code
_entity_poly.pdbx_strand_id
1 'polypeptide(L)'
;MNWEKLHIMVLYCFVFLLHFEYWSVFGKDEDNMTITKFVGYLYFILALRDVERFFLFSRIKAFLIPVLAFFGMLTIISYANYNSLYQQFANVIDLSAFQCILMFWIVCNHLSGQPKVIYRTFVAFVAGAVVMGILYKMGVGVTITDGRLSMFGDDENAVGIRMTLAIVVVLSLIFENPLNWKTPRFLLLLTLPFLFPVLALSGSRTALICLAIGLLIFILLIKLKPLLKAGFLVIAAAGVILMVNYFSHYDTLQERLVNSISYGDTAGRTSIWKHILPIFYESPIVGVGTTGYAKRAIPVFGVFKGGHYRSPHNVYLEMLCYTGVVGLGLFLLFLGRVSFKSVQLYLRNNYIVTGILILITMIDMFVGQGLYNKIFWYFYAVIVALQLNEEPELSNEPIVST
;
A
#
# COMPACT_ATOMS: atom_id res chain seq x y z
N MET A 1 0.96 2.85 33.47
CA MET A 1 0.64 3.39 32.12
C MET A 1 -0.69 2.80 31.67
N ASN A 2 -1.67 3.61 31.23
CA ASN A 2 -2.95 3.08 30.73
C ASN A 2 -2.66 2.20 29.50
N TRP A 3 -3.12 0.95 29.57
CA TRP A 3 -2.92 -0.06 28.54
C TRP A 3 -3.35 0.40 27.14
N GLU A 4 -4.52 1.03 27.04
CA GLU A 4 -5.06 1.50 25.76
C GLU A 4 -4.14 2.56 25.13
N LYS A 5 -3.56 3.44 25.97
CA LYS A 5 -2.57 4.42 25.50
C LYS A 5 -1.32 3.75 24.95
N LEU A 6 -0.83 2.68 25.60
CA LEU A 6 0.31 1.91 25.10
C LEU A 6 -0.01 1.27 23.74
N HIS A 7 -1.17 0.63 23.61
CA HIS A 7 -1.57 -0.03 22.36
C HIS A 7 -1.70 0.97 21.20
N ILE A 8 -2.29 2.15 21.47
CA ILE A 8 -2.36 3.26 20.50
C ILE A 8 -0.97 3.78 20.13
N MET A 9 -0.05 3.92 21.09
CA MET A 9 1.33 4.33 20.81
C MET A 9 2.07 3.32 19.94
N VAL A 10 1.87 2.02 20.18
CA VAL A 10 2.45 0.96 19.35
C VAL A 10 1.83 0.97 17.95
N LEU A 11 0.53 1.25 17.81
CA LEU A 11 -0.09 1.47 16.50
C LEU A 11 0.55 2.65 15.74
N TYR A 12 0.77 3.78 16.40
CA TYR A 12 1.45 4.92 15.75
C TYR A 12 2.88 4.57 15.34
N CYS A 13 3.63 3.87 16.20
CA CYS A 13 4.97 3.39 15.89
C CYS A 13 4.95 2.43 14.69
N PHE A 14 4.01 1.49 14.66
CA PHE A 14 3.83 0.56 13.55
C PHE A 14 3.55 1.28 12.23
N VAL A 15 2.59 2.22 12.23
CA VAL A 15 2.23 3.00 11.03
C VAL A 15 3.37 3.90 10.55
N PHE A 16 4.13 4.49 11.47
CA PHE A 16 5.37 5.21 11.16
C PHE A 16 6.38 4.29 10.47
N LEU A 17 6.59 3.09 11.02
CA LEU A 17 7.56 2.11 10.53
C LEU A 17 7.15 1.45 9.21
N LEU A 18 5.91 1.60 8.74
CA LEU A 18 5.50 1.08 7.43
C LEU A 18 6.43 1.55 6.31
N HIS A 19 7.06 2.73 6.40
CA HIS A 19 8.05 3.18 5.41
C HIS A 19 9.34 2.35 5.41
N PHE A 20 9.64 1.63 6.48
CA PHE A 20 10.86 0.87 6.71
C PHE A 20 10.58 -0.64 6.73
N GLU A 21 9.62 -1.09 5.91
CA GLU A 21 9.13 -2.47 5.92
C GLU A 21 10.24 -3.51 5.71
N TYR A 22 11.20 -3.20 4.84
CA TYR A 22 12.33 -4.05 4.45
C TYR A 22 13.62 -3.79 5.23
N TRP A 23 13.60 -2.85 6.20
CA TRP A 23 14.79 -2.56 6.98
C TRP A 23 15.09 -3.69 7.99
N SER A 24 16.11 -4.50 7.69
CA SER A 24 16.71 -5.43 8.64
C SER A 24 17.70 -4.71 9.55
N VAL A 25 17.51 -4.84 10.87
CA VAL A 25 18.38 -4.24 11.89
C VAL A 25 19.55 -5.15 12.25
N PHE A 26 19.40 -6.47 12.06
CA PHE A 26 20.37 -7.48 12.50
C PHE A 26 21.31 -7.97 11.38
N GLY A 27 21.31 -7.31 10.22
CA GLY A 27 22.18 -7.63 9.08
C GLY A 27 21.44 -8.27 7.90
N LYS A 28 22.14 -8.42 6.78
CA LYS A 28 21.57 -8.90 5.50
C LYS A 28 21.33 -10.42 5.46
N ASP A 29 21.91 -11.19 6.39
CA ASP A 29 21.89 -12.65 6.35
C ASP A 29 20.81 -13.28 7.28
N GLU A 30 20.16 -12.47 8.12
CA GLU A 30 19.01 -12.89 8.96
C GLU A 30 17.69 -12.39 8.34
N ASP A 31 17.36 -12.91 7.16
CA ASP A 31 16.31 -12.44 6.21
C ASP A 31 14.86 -12.37 6.74
N ASN A 32 14.59 -12.70 8.00
CA ASN A 32 13.22 -12.91 8.46
C ASN A 32 12.64 -11.84 9.40
N MET A 33 13.46 -11.01 10.07
CA MET A 33 12.97 -10.07 11.09
C MET A 33 13.32 -8.61 10.78
N THR A 34 12.37 -7.88 10.20
CA THR A 34 12.49 -6.43 10.00
C THR A 34 11.96 -5.66 11.22
N ILE A 35 12.40 -4.41 11.39
CA ILE A 35 11.94 -3.57 12.51
C ILE A 35 10.40 -3.42 12.52
N THR A 36 9.81 -3.36 11.33
CA THR A 36 8.36 -3.28 11.12
C THR A 36 7.66 -4.58 11.55
N LYS A 37 8.24 -5.74 11.25
CA LYS A 37 7.72 -7.04 11.74
C LYS A 37 7.79 -7.14 13.26
N PHE A 38 8.90 -6.73 13.86
CA PHE A 38 9.05 -6.74 15.33
C PHE A 38 7.96 -5.90 16.02
N VAL A 39 7.77 -4.66 15.59
CA VAL A 39 6.73 -3.79 16.15
C VAL A 39 5.32 -4.30 15.80
N GLY A 40 5.13 -4.91 14.62
CA GLY A 40 3.89 -5.57 14.24
C GLY A 40 3.53 -6.77 15.13
N TYR A 41 4.52 -7.58 15.54
CA TYR A 41 4.31 -8.67 16.49
C TYR A 41 4.01 -8.16 17.89
N LEU A 42 4.70 -7.12 18.35
CA LEU A 42 4.34 -6.45 19.60
C LEU A 42 2.90 -5.94 19.53
N TYR A 43 2.52 -5.25 18.46
CA TYR A 43 1.16 -4.78 18.23
C TYR A 43 0.13 -5.91 18.30
N PHE A 44 0.40 -7.03 17.64
CA PHE A 44 -0.45 -8.23 17.70
C PHE A 44 -0.57 -8.81 19.11
N ILE A 45 0.55 -8.95 19.83
CA ILE A 45 0.56 -9.45 21.22
C ILE A 45 -0.28 -8.55 22.12
N LEU A 46 -0.21 -7.22 21.93
CA LEU A 46 -1.08 -6.31 22.66
C LEU A 46 -2.55 -6.53 22.28
N ALA A 47 -2.88 -6.69 21.00
CA ALA A 47 -4.26 -6.97 20.60
C ALA A 47 -4.87 -8.23 21.27
N LEU A 48 -4.05 -9.25 21.60
CA LEU A 48 -4.51 -10.47 22.28
C LEU A 48 -5.03 -10.25 23.71
N ARG A 49 -4.77 -9.10 24.33
CA ARG A 49 -5.27 -8.83 25.70
C ARG A 49 -6.77 -8.58 25.74
N ASP A 50 -7.35 -8.14 24.63
CA ASP A 50 -8.78 -7.81 24.50
C ASP A 50 -9.29 -8.37 23.17
N VAL A 51 -9.37 -9.70 23.12
CA VAL A 51 -9.70 -10.44 21.90
C VAL A 51 -11.09 -10.07 21.37
N GLU A 52 -12.04 -9.87 22.29
CA GLU A 52 -13.42 -9.51 21.94
C GLU A 52 -13.50 -8.18 21.19
N ARG A 53 -12.70 -7.18 21.60
CA ARG A 53 -12.62 -5.89 20.90
C ARG A 53 -11.85 -5.99 19.60
N PHE A 54 -10.63 -6.53 19.61
CA PHE A 54 -9.72 -6.41 18.47
C PHE A 54 -9.95 -7.46 17.37
N PHE A 55 -10.55 -8.60 17.71
CA PHE A 55 -10.88 -9.69 16.78
C PHE A 55 -12.40 -9.83 16.60
N LEU A 56 -13.14 -8.73 16.76
CA LEU A 56 -14.57 -8.72 16.47
C LEU A 56 -14.80 -8.99 14.98
N PHE A 57 -15.49 -10.09 14.67
CA PHE A 57 -15.74 -10.53 13.29
C PHE A 57 -17.04 -9.95 12.71
N SER A 58 -18.09 -9.86 13.53
CA SER A 58 -19.45 -9.45 13.14
C SER A 58 -19.47 -8.14 12.36
N ARG A 59 -18.74 -7.13 12.86
CA ARG A 59 -18.70 -5.77 12.31
C ARG A 59 -18.06 -5.65 10.93
N ILE A 60 -17.08 -6.50 10.63
CA ILE A 60 -16.29 -6.44 9.39
C ILE A 60 -16.35 -7.71 8.54
N LYS A 61 -17.25 -8.65 8.85
CA LYS A 61 -17.41 -9.93 8.13
C LYS A 61 -17.58 -9.75 6.62
N ALA A 62 -18.27 -8.70 6.18
CA ALA A 62 -18.44 -8.40 4.76
C ALA A 62 -17.11 -8.09 4.05
N PHE A 63 -16.10 -7.61 4.75
CA PHE A 63 -14.78 -7.37 4.18
C PHE A 63 -13.84 -8.56 4.41
N LEU A 64 -13.92 -9.21 5.58
CA LEU A 64 -13.05 -10.34 5.92
C LEU A 64 -13.37 -11.63 5.16
N ILE A 65 -14.65 -11.98 4.97
CA ILE A 65 -15.02 -13.27 4.36
C ILE A 65 -14.38 -13.46 2.97
N PRO A 66 -14.44 -12.49 2.03
CA PRO A 66 -13.83 -12.70 0.71
C PRO A 66 -12.31 -12.88 0.76
N VAL A 67 -11.58 -12.13 1.60
CA VAL A 67 -10.12 -12.26 1.70
C VAL A 67 -9.69 -13.52 2.45
N LEU A 68 -10.45 -13.96 3.45
CA LEU A 68 -10.22 -15.24 4.13
C LEU A 68 -10.52 -16.42 3.20
N ALA A 69 -11.59 -16.34 2.41
CA ALA A 69 -11.91 -17.35 1.40
C ALA A 69 -10.83 -17.41 0.31
N PHE A 70 -10.36 -16.26 -0.17
CA PHE A 70 -9.22 -16.16 -1.09
C PHE A 70 -7.97 -16.82 -0.49
N PHE A 71 -7.62 -16.49 0.75
CA PHE A 71 -6.45 -17.04 1.42
C PHE A 71 -6.55 -18.56 1.65
N GLY A 72 -7.72 -19.04 2.09
CA GLY A 72 -7.97 -20.47 2.27
C GLY A 72 -7.88 -21.23 0.95
N MET A 73 -8.49 -20.71 -0.12
CA MET A 73 -8.39 -21.26 -1.47
C MET A 73 -6.93 -21.30 -1.96
N LEU A 74 -6.20 -20.18 -1.84
CA LEU A 74 -4.79 -20.10 -2.20
C LEU A 74 -3.97 -21.19 -1.50
N THR A 75 -4.17 -21.34 -0.19
CA THR A 75 -3.46 -22.34 0.62
C THR A 75 -3.77 -23.77 0.17
N ILE A 76 -5.05 -24.09 -0.07
CA ILE A 76 -5.47 -25.43 -0.53
C ILE A 76 -4.84 -25.76 -1.89
N ILE A 77 -4.83 -24.80 -2.81
CA ILE A 77 -4.34 -25.03 -4.18
C ILE A 77 -2.82 -25.10 -4.21
N SER A 78 -2.15 -24.26 -3.41
CA SER A 78 -0.70 -24.35 -3.19
C SER A 78 -0.31 -25.68 -2.54
N TYR A 79 -1.13 -26.24 -1.66
CA TYR A 79 -0.89 -27.57 -1.12
C TYR A 79 -1.09 -28.66 -2.19
N ALA A 80 -2.18 -28.59 -2.96
CA ALA A 80 -2.48 -29.55 -4.02
C ALA A 80 -1.42 -29.58 -5.14
N ASN A 81 -0.79 -28.44 -5.42
CA ASN A 81 0.28 -28.31 -6.42
C ASN A 81 1.69 -28.32 -5.80
N TYR A 82 1.81 -28.70 -4.53
CA TYR A 82 3.09 -28.71 -3.83
C TYR A 82 4.11 -29.59 -4.55
N ASN A 83 5.35 -29.11 -4.58
CA ASN A 83 6.46 -29.81 -5.18
C ASN A 83 7.73 -29.60 -4.35
N SER A 84 8.34 -30.69 -3.89
CA SER A 84 9.53 -30.67 -3.03
C SER A 84 10.73 -30.01 -3.69
N LEU A 85 10.85 -30.04 -5.02
CA LEU A 85 11.95 -29.40 -5.74
C LEU A 85 11.90 -27.87 -5.67
N TYR A 86 10.72 -27.29 -5.44
CA TYR A 86 10.51 -25.84 -5.43
C TYR A 86 10.10 -25.28 -4.07
N GLN A 87 10.13 -26.10 -3.01
CA GLN A 87 9.67 -25.73 -1.67
C GLN A 87 10.41 -24.52 -1.07
N GLN A 88 11.67 -24.30 -1.45
CA GLN A 88 12.48 -23.19 -0.97
C GLN A 88 12.09 -21.84 -1.59
N PHE A 89 11.30 -21.85 -2.67
CA PHE A 89 10.95 -20.66 -3.44
C PHE A 89 9.51 -20.20 -3.24
N ALA A 90 8.64 -21.09 -2.74
CA ALA A 90 7.23 -20.79 -2.51
C ALA A 90 6.69 -21.58 -1.31
N ASN A 91 6.00 -20.88 -0.43
CA ASN A 91 5.33 -21.47 0.73
C ASN A 91 3.92 -21.91 0.37
N VAL A 92 3.49 -23.04 0.93
CA VAL A 92 2.09 -23.50 0.85
C VAL A 92 1.17 -22.49 1.54
N ILE A 93 1.57 -22.05 2.73
CA ILE A 93 0.86 -21.02 3.50
C ILE A 93 1.56 -19.69 3.23
N ASP A 94 0.85 -18.77 2.59
CA ASP A 94 1.37 -17.43 2.34
C ASP A 94 1.30 -16.57 3.62
N LEU A 95 2.38 -16.59 4.40
CA LEU A 95 2.45 -15.85 5.66
C LEU A 95 2.33 -14.33 5.46
N SER A 96 2.77 -13.79 4.32
CA SER A 96 2.66 -12.36 4.02
C SER A 96 1.22 -11.95 3.77
N ALA A 97 0.47 -12.76 3.01
CA ALA A 97 -0.97 -12.58 2.83
C ALA A 97 -1.72 -12.66 4.16
N PHE A 98 -1.41 -13.68 4.97
CA PHE A 98 -2.02 -13.88 6.28
C PHE A 98 -1.77 -12.69 7.22
N GLN A 99 -0.51 -12.21 7.30
CA GLN A 99 -0.15 -11.04 8.09
C GLN A 99 -0.91 -9.79 7.65
N CYS A 100 -1.10 -9.59 6.35
CA CYS A 100 -1.85 -8.45 5.83
C CYS A 100 -3.34 -8.51 6.20
N ILE A 101 -3.98 -9.69 6.08
CA ILE A 101 -5.38 -9.90 6.48
C ILE A 101 -5.55 -9.71 7.99
N LEU A 102 -4.65 -10.29 8.78
CA LEU A 102 -4.65 -10.18 10.23
C LEU A 102 -4.47 -8.73 10.69
N MET A 103 -3.52 -8.01 10.09
CA MET A 103 -3.31 -6.59 10.34
C MET A 103 -4.54 -5.77 9.95
N PHE A 104 -5.14 -6.03 8.79
CA PHE A 104 -6.37 -5.37 8.37
C PHE A 104 -7.50 -5.57 9.40
N TRP A 105 -7.68 -6.79 9.89
CA TRP A 105 -8.67 -7.11 10.92
C TRP A 105 -8.45 -6.27 12.20
N ILE A 106 -7.26 -6.35 12.77
CA ILE A 106 -6.95 -5.70 14.05
C ILE A 106 -6.99 -4.18 13.91
N VAL A 107 -6.42 -3.62 12.84
CA VAL A 107 -6.41 -2.16 12.61
C VAL A 107 -7.82 -1.63 12.39
N CYS A 108 -8.68 -2.34 11.64
CA CYS A 108 -10.09 -1.93 11.46
C CYS A 108 -10.78 -1.77 12.82
N ASN A 109 -10.69 -2.78 13.67
CA ASN A 109 -11.36 -2.79 14.98
C ASN A 109 -10.75 -1.78 15.95
N HIS A 110 -9.43 -1.60 15.94
CA HIS A 110 -8.77 -0.62 16.78
C HIS A 110 -9.20 0.82 16.43
N LEU A 111 -9.27 1.14 15.14
CA LEU A 111 -9.63 2.46 14.65
C LEU A 111 -11.14 2.75 14.72
N SER A 112 -11.96 1.69 14.80
CA SER A 112 -13.41 1.81 14.95
C SER A 112 -13.77 2.43 16.30
N GLY A 113 -14.71 3.37 16.29
CA GLY A 113 -15.09 4.22 17.43
C GLY A 113 -14.11 5.37 17.74
N GLN A 114 -12.99 5.50 17.02
CA GLN A 114 -11.90 6.43 17.38
C GLN A 114 -11.43 7.32 16.21
N PRO A 115 -12.28 8.22 15.67
CA PRO A 115 -11.95 9.01 14.48
C PRO A 115 -10.68 9.86 14.67
N LYS A 116 -10.44 10.42 15.86
CA LYS A 116 -9.20 11.19 16.13
C LYS A 116 -7.93 10.34 16.05
N VAL A 117 -8.00 9.05 16.38
CA VAL A 117 -6.85 8.13 16.30
C VAL A 117 -6.49 7.85 14.84
N ILE A 118 -7.47 7.73 13.95
CA ILE A 118 -7.27 7.56 12.49
C ILE A 118 -6.44 8.71 11.93
N TYR A 119 -6.78 9.96 12.25
CA TYR A 119 -6.03 11.09 11.72
C TYR A 119 -4.66 11.26 12.40
N ARG A 120 -4.47 10.73 13.61
CA ARG A 120 -3.15 10.66 14.24
C ARG A 120 -2.28 9.57 13.63
N THR A 121 -2.85 8.45 13.16
CA THR A 121 -2.09 7.47 12.36
C THR A 121 -1.66 8.06 11.02
N PHE A 122 -2.44 8.96 10.41
CA PHE A 122 -1.99 9.75 9.24
C PHE A 122 -0.79 10.63 9.55
N VAL A 123 -0.77 11.31 10.70
CA VAL A 123 0.40 12.09 11.14
C VAL A 123 1.61 11.20 11.35
N ALA A 124 1.44 10.03 11.99
CA ALA A 124 2.51 9.06 12.19
C ALA A 124 3.07 8.52 10.86
N PHE A 125 2.18 8.25 9.90
CA PHE A 125 2.54 7.84 8.54
C PHE A 125 3.41 8.91 7.86
N VAL A 126 2.95 10.17 7.86
CA VAL A 126 3.71 11.30 7.28
C VAL A 126 5.05 11.50 7.99
N ALA A 127 5.09 11.37 9.32
CA ALA A 127 6.33 11.47 10.08
C ALA A 127 7.35 10.39 9.66
N GLY A 128 6.90 9.15 9.40
CA GLY A 128 7.74 8.08 8.87
C GLY A 128 8.34 8.43 7.51
N ALA A 129 7.52 8.99 6.61
CA ALA A 129 7.95 9.44 5.29
C ALA A 129 8.99 10.58 5.36
N VAL A 130 8.80 11.53 6.30
CA VAL A 130 9.75 12.63 6.54
C VAL A 130 11.08 12.09 7.06
N VAL A 131 11.05 11.17 8.02
CA VAL A 131 12.28 10.55 8.56
C VAL A 131 13.02 9.78 7.46
N MET A 132 12.30 9.08 6.58
CA MET A 132 12.91 8.46 5.40
C MET A 132 13.58 9.52 4.50
N GLY A 133 12.94 10.66 4.25
CA GLY A 133 13.55 11.77 3.50
C GLY A 133 14.77 12.41 4.16
N ILE A 134 14.79 12.49 5.49
CA ILE A 134 15.97 12.93 6.25
C ILE A 134 17.11 11.90 6.11
N LEU A 135 16.82 10.61 6.29
CA LEU A 135 17.81 9.53 6.16
C LEU A 135 18.40 9.46 4.75
N TYR A 136 17.58 9.69 3.72
CA TYR A 136 18.06 9.85 2.35
C TYR A 136 19.10 10.98 2.24
N LYS A 137 18.80 12.17 2.78
CA LYS A 137 19.74 13.32 2.76
C LYS A 137 21.03 13.03 3.54
N MET A 138 20.95 12.18 4.57
CA MET A 138 22.10 11.72 5.34
C MET A 138 22.86 10.56 4.68
N GLY A 139 22.38 10.03 3.54
CA GLY A 139 22.98 8.88 2.86
C GLY A 139 22.75 7.54 3.55
N VAL A 140 21.81 7.44 4.50
CA VAL A 140 21.56 6.23 5.30
C VAL A 140 20.53 5.34 4.62
N GLY A 141 20.87 4.07 4.42
CA GLY A 141 19.98 3.08 3.80
C GLY A 141 19.77 3.28 2.30
N VAL A 142 20.52 4.18 1.67
CA VAL A 142 20.42 4.53 0.25
C VAL A 142 21.10 3.46 -0.60
N THR A 143 20.42 3.01 -1.66
CA THR A 143 21.02 2.20 -2.72
C THR A 143 20.59 2.79 -4.06
N ILE A 144 21.55 3.07 -4.95
CA ILE A 144 21.27 3.62 -6.28
C ILE A 144 21.62 2.53 -7.30
N THR A 145 20.60 2.06 -8.01
CA THR A 145 20.76 1.08 -9.11
C THR A 145 20.19 1.70 -10.38
N ASP A 146 20.97 1.75 -11.45
CA ASP A 146 20.61 2.39 -12.72
C ASP A 146 20.05 3.82 -12.54
N GLY A 147 20.71 4.59 -11.66
CA GLY A 147 20.33 5.96 -11.30
C GLY A 147 18.98 6.10 -10.59
N ARG A 148 18.44 5.01 -10.03
CA ARG A 148 17.19 5.01 -9.26
C ARG A 148 17.44 4.69 -7.80
N LEU A 149 16.77 5.43 -6.93
CA LEU A 149 16.85 5.31 -5.48
C LEU A 149 15.96 4.17 -4.97
N SER A 150 16.58 3.14 -4.40
CA SER A 150 16.00 2.24 -3.42
C SER A 150 16.45 2.63 -2.01
N MET A 151 15.61 2.33 -1.02
CA MET A 151 15.87 2.67 0.39
C MET A 151 15.63 1.43 1.26
N PHE A 152 16.61 1.07 2.09
CA PHE A 152 16.54 -0.06 3.02
C PHE A 152 16.12 -1.38 2.37
N GLY A 153 16.54 -1.63 1.13
CA GLY A 153 16.19 -2.83 0.37
C GLY A 153 14.79 -2.85 -0.26
N ASP A 154 14.02 -1.76 -0.13
CA ASP A 154 12.71 -1.61 -0.78
C ASP A 154 12.85 -1.29 -2.27
N ASP A 155 11.87 -1.73 -3.07
CA ASP A 155 11.80 -1.50 -4.52
C ASP A 155 11.65 0.00 -4.82
N GLU A 156 12.31 0.49 -5.87
CA GLU A 156 12.30 1.93 -6.15
C GLU A 156 10.88 2.41 -6.55
N ASN A 157 10.06 1.56 -7.18
CA ASN A 157 8.67 1.94 -7.45
C ASN A 157 7.85 2.03 -6.16
N ALA A 158 8.06 1.09 -5.23
CA ALA A 158 7.39 1.10 -3.93
C ALA A 158 7.76 2.35 -3.12
N VAL A 159 9.05 2.70 -3.05
CA VAL A 159 9.52 3.94 -2.40
C VAL A 159 8.81 5.18 -2.98
N GLY A 160 8.71 5.27 -4.32
CA GLY A 160 7.98 6.35 -4.99
C GLY A 160 6.50 6.40 -4.57
N ILE A 161 5.81 5.26 -4.60
CA ILE A 161 4.38 5.18 -4.23
C ILE A 161 4.15 5.56 -2.77
N ARG A 162 5.05 5.16 -1.85
CA ARG A 162 5.00 5.57 -0.43
C ARG A 162 5.04 7.09 -0.29
N MET A 163 5.94 7.77 -1.01
CA MET A 163 6.01 9.23 -1.00
C MET A 163 4.76 9.87 -1.59
N THR A 164 4.21 9.33 -2.68
CA THR A 164 2.95 9.80 -3.27
C THR A 164 1.79 9.71 -2.28
N LEU A 165 1.65 8.57 -1.59
CA LEU A 165 0.62 8.38 -0.56
C LEU A 165 0.80 9.37 0.59
N ALA A 166 2.04 9.59 1.05
CA ALA A 166 2.34 10.55 2.12
C ALA A 166 1.98 11.99 1.72
N ILE A 167 2.28 12.41 0.49
CA ILE A 167 1.92 13.74 -0.02
C ILE A 167 0.39 13.91 -0.06
N VAL A 168 -0.36 12.90 -0.53
CA VAL A 168 -1.83 12.92 -0.53
C VAL A 168 -2.39 13.04 0.89
N VAL A 169 -1.82 12.30 1.84
CA VAL A 169 -2.20 12.38 3.26
C VAL A 169 -1.90 13.76 3.86
N VAL A 170 -0.76 14.37 3.52
CA VAL A 170 -0.42 15.77 3.93
C VAL A 170 -1.51 16.74 3.46
N LEU A 171 -1.94 16.64 2.21
CA LEU A 171 -2.98 17.51 1.66
C LEU A 171 -4.32 17.31 2.36
N SER A 172 -4.72 16.07 2.63
CA SER A 172 -5.91 15.76 3.43
C SER A 172 -5.85 16.42 4.81
N LEU A 173 -4.75 16.24 5.55
CA LEU A 173 -4.59 16.82 6.88
C LEU A 173 -4.67 18.36 6.88
N ILE A 174 -4.17 19.01 5.83
CA ILE A 174 -4.23 20.47 5.68
C ILE A 174 -5.64 20.95 5.32
N PHE A 175 -6.21 20.36 4.26
CA PHE A 175 -7.36 20.93 3.57
C PHE A 175 -8.70 20.34 4.00
N GLU A 176 -8.77 19.03 4.26
CA GLU A 176 -9.95 18.41 4.89
C GLU A 176 -9.98 18.72 6.39
N ASN A 177 -8.80 19.00 6.99
CA ASN A 177 -8.62 19.41 8.38
C ASN A 177 -9.41 18.58 9.42
N PRO A 178 -9.33 17.25 9.36
CA PRO A 178 -10.14 16.39 10.22
C PRO A 178 -9.78 16.51 11.71
N LEU A 179 -8.58 17.02 12.03
CA LEU A 179 -8.12 17.28 13.40
C LEU A 179 -8.53 18.67 13.93
N ASN A 180 -9.22 19.49 13.12
CA ASN A 180 -9.62 20.86 13.47
C ASN A 180 -8.44 21.74 13.93
N TRP A 181 -7.27 21.54 13.33
CA TRP A 181 -6.12 22.40 13.57
C TRP A 181 -6.36 23.78 12.95
N LYS A 182 -5.92 24.83 13.65
CA LYS A 182 -5.96 26.20 13.15
C LYS A 182 -4.86 26.40 12.10
N THR A 183 -4.33 27.62 11.97
CA THR A 183 -3.21 27.98 11.10
C THR A 183 -1.98 27.04 11.16
N PRO A 184 -1.61 26.43 12.31
CA PRO A 184 -0.45 25.52 12.37
C PRO A 184 -0.52 24.31 11.44
N ARG A 185 -1.71 23.93 10.93
CA ARG A 185 -1.83 22.84 9.94
C ARG A 185 -0.97 23.06 8.69
N PHE A 186 -0.73 24.32 8.30
CA PHE A 186 0.09 24.64 7.13
C PHE A 186 1.58 24.36 7.35
N LEU A 187 2.04 24.16 8.60
CA LEU A 187 3.40 23.69 8.87
C LEU A 187 3.67 22.31 8.27
N LEU A 188 2.62 21.52 7.99
CA LEU A 188 2.76 20.26 7.26
C LEU A 188 3.33 20.45 5.85
N LEU A 189 3.26 21.64 5.25
CA LEU A 189 3.93 21.92 3.97
C LEU A 189 5.46 21.84 4.07
N LEU A 190 6.05 22.03 5.27
CA LEU A 190 7.49 21.86 5.51
C LEU A 190 7.95 20.41 5.38
N THR A 191 7.02 19.45 5.28
CA THR A 191 7.33 18.04 5.01
C THR A 191 7.67 17.81 3.53
N LEU A 192 7.10 18.61 2.62
CA LEU A 192 7.23 18.42 1.17
C LEU A 192 8.70 18.43 0.66
N PRO A 193 9.60 19.31 1.15
CA PRO A 193 11.03 19.29 0.79
C PRO A 193 11.80 18.03 1.21
N PHE A 194 11.20 17.14 2.00
CA PHE A 194 11.75 15.82 2.35
C PHE A 194 11.13 14.70 1.50
N LEU A 195 9.87 14.83 1.09
CA LEU A 195 9.16 13.82 0.31
C LEU A 195 9.48 13.88 -1.19
N PHE A 196 9.50 15.09 -1.77
CA PHE A 196 9.70 15.28 -3.21
C PHE A 196 11.05 14.77 -3.74
N PRO A 197 12.20 15.00 -3.08
CA PRO A 197 13.48 14.47 -3.55
C PRO A 197 13.51 12.94 -3.60
N VAL A 198 12.93 12.27 -2.59
CA VAL A 198 12.85 10.80 -2.56
C VAL A 198 11.94 10.28 -3.66
N LEU A 199 10.76 10.89 -3.84
CA LEU A 199 9.86 10.59 -4.97
C LEU A 199 10.58 10.73 -6.30
N ALA A 200 11.28 11.86 -6.49
CA ALA A 200 12.00 12.18 -7.71
C ALA A 200 13.05 11.14 -8.07
N LEU A 201 13.93 10.83 -7.12
CA LEU A 201 15.05 9.93 -7.33
C LEU A 201 14.63 8.45 -7.37
N SER A 202 13.45 8.10 -6.87
CA SER A 202 12.89 6.76 -7.06
C SER A 202 12.75 6.37 -8.55
N GLY A 203 12.66 7.38 -9.43
CA GLY A 203 12.48 7.19 -10.86
C GLY A 203 11.18 6.44 -11.21
N SER A 204 10.19 6.44 -10.31
CA SER A 204 8.93 5.71 -10.45
C SER A 204 7.91 6.49 -11.28
N ARG A 205 7.82 6.20 -12.58
CA ARG A 205 6.82 6.82 -13.48
C ARG A 205 5.39 6.66 -12.95
N THR A 206 5.07 5.48 -12.42
CA THR A 206 3.76 5.18 -11.83
C THR A 206 3.47 6.07 -10.63
N ALA A 207 4.45 6.29 -9.73
CA ALA A 207 4.27 7.17 -8.58
C ALA A 207 3.97 8.61 -8.98
N LEU A 208 4.62 9.11 -10.05
CA LEU A 208 4.37 10.46 -10.58
C LEU A 208 2.98 10.59 -11.20
N ILE A 209 2.56 9.61 -11.99
CA ILE A 209 1.22 9.57 -12.59
C ILE A 209 0.16 9.52 -11.48
N CYS A 210 0.35 8.66 -10.48
CA CYS A 210 -0.52 8.57 -9.31
C CYS A 210 -0.59 9.89 -8.55
N LEU A 211 0.53 10.59 -8.38
CA LEU A 211 0.55 11.90 -7.74
C LEU A 211 -0.22 12.93 -8.56
N ALA A 212 0.02 13.00 -9.88
CA ALA A 212 -0.66 13.95 -10.77
C ALA A 212 -2.18 13.72 -10.79
N ILE A 213 -2.62 12.47 -10.94
CA ILE A 213 -4.04 12.10 -10.90
C ILE A 213 -4.63 12.39 -9.52
N GLY A 214 -3.93 12.02 -8.45
CA GLY A 214 -4.38 12.29 -7.07
C GLY A 214 -4.54 13.77 -6.79
N LEU A 215 -3.57 14.61 -7.18
CA LEU A 215 -3.65 16.07 -7.06
C LEU A 215 -4.80 16.66 -7.88
N LEU A 216 -4.95 16.21 -9.13
CA LEU A 216 -6.03 16.66 -10.00
C LEU A 216 -7.40 16.36 -9.38
N ILE A 217 -7.62 15.11 -8.95
CA ILE A 217 -8.86 14.71 -8.28
C ILE A 217 -9.06 15.53 -7.00
N PHE A 218 -8.01 15.71 -6.19
CA PHE A 218 -8.09 16.49 -4.95
C PHE A 218 -8.55 17.93 -5.23
N ILE A 219 -7.93 18.61 -6.19
CA ILE A 219 -8.24 20.01 -6.56
C ILE A 219 -9.65 20.13 -7.16
N LEU A 220 -10.07 19.15 -7.96
CA LEU A 220 -11.41 19.15 -8.55
C LEU A 220 -12.49 18.97 -7.48
N LEU A 221 -12.30 18.03 -6.56
CA LEU A 221 -13.32 17.63 -5.58
C LEU A 221 -13.34 18.51 -4.33
N ILE A 222 -12.24 19.18 -3.97
CA ILE A 222 -12.20 20.06 -2.79
C ILE A 222 -13.17 21.24 -2.94
N LYS A 223 -13.84 21.63 -1.85
CA LYS A 223 -14.75 22.77 -1.81
C LYS A 223 -13.99 24.08 -1.64
N LEU A 224 -13.44 24.59 -2.75
CA LEU A 224 -12.77 25.90 -2.85
C LEU A 224 -13.46 26.82 -3.87
N LYS A 225 -13.25 28.14 -3.72
CA LYS A 225 -13.69 29.14 -4.72
C LYS A 225 -13.05 28.83 -6.08
N PRO A 226 -13.77 29.00 -7.22
CA PRO A 226 -13.25 28.67 -8.55
C PRO A 226 -11.90 29.32 -8.89
N LEU A 227 -11.70 30.58 -8.48
CA LEU A 227 -10.43 31.29 -8.69
C LEU A 227 -9.25 30.63 -7.96
N LEU A 228 -9.47 30.13 -6.74
CA LEU A 228 -8.44 29.40 -5.99
C LEU A 228 -8.16 28.04 -6.63
N LYS A 229 -9.19 27.34 -7.12
CA LYS A 229 -9.00 26.09 -7.87
C LYS A 229 -8.16 26.32 -9.13
N ALA A 230 -8.46 27.36 -9.89
CA ALA A 230 -7.67 27.75 -11.06
C ALA A 230 -6.21 28.04 -10.67
N GLY A 231 -5.99 28.79 -9.58
CA GLY A 231 -4.65 29.03 -9.04
C GLY A 231 -3.91 27.73 -8.67
N PHE A 232 -4.56 26.80 -7.98
CA PHE A 232 -3.97 25.49 -7.66
C PHE A 232 -3.69 24.65 -8.90
N LEU A 233 -4.55 24.67 -9.92
CA LEU A 233 -4.31 23.98 -11.19
C LEU A 233 -3.11 24.57 -11.93
N VAL A 234 -2.97 25.89 -11.95
CA VAL A 234 -1.80 26.57 -12.52
C VAL A 234 -0.54 26.22 -11.75
N ILE A 235 -0.58 26.22 -10.41
CA ILE A 235 0.55 25.81 -9.57
C ILE A 235 0.90 24.34 -9.80
N ALA A 236 -0.09 23.46 -9.90
CA ALA A 236 0.12 22.04 -10.17
C ALA A 236 0.74 21.83 -11.57
N ALA A 237 0.24 22.52 -12.59
CA ALA A 237 0.80 22.49 -13.94
C ALA A 237 2.23 23.03 -13.97
N ALA A 238 2.49 24.17 -13.32
CA ALA A 238 3.84 24.72 -13.17
C ALA A 238 4.75 23.76 -12.41
N GLY A 239 4.25 23.11 -11.36
CA GLY A 239 4.96 22.07 -10.62
C GLY A 239 5.35 20.89 -11.49
N VAL A 240 4.43 20.41 -12.35
CA VAL A 240 4.72 19.36 -13.34
C VAL A 240 5.78 19.82 -14.35
N ILE A 241 5.71 21.06 -14.85
CA ILE A 241 6.72 21.60 -15.77
C ILE A 241 8.09 21.69 -15.09
N LEU A 242 8.15 22.26 -13.88
CA LEU A 242 9.38 22.35 -13.10
C LEU A 242 9.95 20.97 -12.78
N MET A 243 9.08 20.02 -12.49
CA MET A 243 9.44 18.63 -12.24
C MET A 243 10.00 17.97 -13.49
N VAL A 244 9.37 18.12 -14.66
CA VAL A 244 9.91 17.64 -15.94
C VAL A 244 11.27 18.27 -16.25
N ASN A 245 11.43 19.58 -16.03
CA ASN A 245 12.71 20.28 -16.20
C ASN A 245 13.76 19.85 -15.18
N TYR A 246 13.37 19.59 -13.93
CA TYR A 246 14.28 19.05 -12.94
C TYR A 246 14.74 17.66 -13.33
N PHE A 247 13.83 16.84 -13.87
CA PHE A 247 14.13 15.50 -14.35
C PHE A 247 14.90 15.44 -15.65
N SER A 248 14.88 16.47 -16.48
CA SER A 248 15.75 16.53 -17.65
C SER A 248 17.24 16.70 -17.29
N HIS A 249 17.56 16.85 -16.00
CA HIS A 249 18.92 16.78 -15.47
C HIS A 249 19.29 15.38 -14.94
N TYR A 250 18.34 14.43 -14.93
CA TYR A 250 18.53 13.05 -14.53
C TYR A 250 18.33 12.13 -15.74
N ASP A 251 19.45 11.70 -16.33
CA ASP A 251 19.47 10.91 -17.58
C ASP A 251 18.52 9.70 -17.53
N THR A 252 18.45 9.02 -16.38
CA THR A 252 17.74 7.74 -16.23
C THR A 252 16.21 7.86 -16.24
N LEU A 253 15.63 8.89 -15.60
CA LEU A 253 14.17 9.07 -15.63
C LEU A 253 13.72 9.66 -16.97
N GLN A 254 14.50 10.59 -17.53
CA GLN A 254 14.24 11.16 -18.84
C GLN A 254 14.27 10.09 -19.93
N GLU A 255 15.33 9.27 -19.96
CA GLU A 255 15.45 8.16 -20.91
C GLU A 255 14.26 7.21 -20.79
N ARG A 256 13.86 6.85 -19.58
CA ARG A 256 12.69 5.97 -19.35
C ARG A 256 11.38 6.60 -19.80
N LEU A 257 11.17 7.90 -19.59
CA LEU A 257 9.96 8.58 -20.07
C LEU A 257 9.92 8.63 -21.60
N VAL A 258 11.03 9.01 -22.23
CA VAL A 258 11.17 9.03 -23.69
C VAL A 258 10.97 7.62 -24.26
N ASN A 259 11.58 6.59 -23.65
CA ASN A 259 11.47 5.22 -24.15
C ASN A 259 10.03 4.68 -24.02
N SER A 260 9.30 5.05 -22.97
CA SER A 260 7.87 4.69 -22.88
C SER A 260 7.01 5.41 -23.91
N ILE A 261 7.24 6.71 -24.14
CA ILE A 261 6.43 7.51 -25.06
C ILE A 261 6.74 7.14 -26.51
N SER A 262 8.02 7.04 -26.86
CA SER A 262 8.49 6.84 -28.23
C SER A 262 8.46 5.37 -28.66
N TYR A 263 8.75 4.43 -27.76
CA TYR A 263 8.91 3.02 -28.09
C TYR A 263 7.94 2.08 -27.35
N GLY A 264 7.02 2.63 -26.55
CA GLY A 264 6.06 1.82 -25.79
C GLY A 264 6.71 0.92 -24.73
N ASP A 265 7.91 1.27 -24.24
CA ASP A 265 8.62 0.44 -23.27
C ASP A 265 7.81 0.22 -21.98
N THR A 266 7.47 -1.04 -21.71
CA THR A 266 6.75 -1.50 -20.52
C THR A 266 7.69 -1.93 -19.38
N ALA A 267 8.99 -1.61 -19.47
CA ALA A 267 10.06 -2.08 -18.61
C ALA A 267 10.11 -3.62 -18.54
N GLY A 268 10.01 -4.27 -19.70
CA GLY A 268 10.08 -5.72 -19.85
C GLY A 268 8.80 -6.50 -19.45
N ARG A 269 7.76 -5.83 -18.95
CA ARG A 269 6.49 -6.49 -18.52
C ARG A 269 5.81 -7.25 -19.65
N THR A 270 5.84 -6.74 -20.89
CA THR A 270 5.24 -7.42 -22.05
C THR A 270 5.87 -8.79 -22.28
N SER A 271 7.19 -8.92 -22.13
CA SER A 271 7.87 -10.20 -22.26
C SER A 271 7.50 -11.14 -21.11
N ILE A 272 7.46 -10.62 -19.89
CA ILE A 272 7.09 -11.37 -18.69
C ILE A 272 5.66 -11.93 -18.82
N TRP A 273 4.69 -11.11 -19.23
CA TRP A 273 3.30 -11.51 -19.36
C TRP A 273 3.09 -12.59 -20.43
N LYS A 274 3.82 -12.50 -21.57
CA LYS A 274 3.77 -13.54 -22.61
C LYS A 274 4.14 -14.93 -22.10
N HIS A 275 5.09 -15.01 -21.17
CA HIS A 275 5.57 -16.27 -20.60
C HIS A 275 4.72 -16.76 -19.41
N ILE A 276 4.03 -15.86 -18.70
CA ILE A 276 3.18 -16.20 -17.55
C ILE A 276 1.74 -16.55 -17.96
N LEU A 277 1.20 -15.91 -19.00
CA LEU A 277 -0.16 -16.19 -19.48
C LEU A 277 -0.48 -17.67 -19.75
N PRO A 278 0.45 -18.49 -20.30
CA PRO A 278 0.25 -19.94 -20.41
C PRO A 278 -0.07 -20.62 -19.08
N ILE A 279 0.50 -20.19 -17.96
CA ILE A 279 0.25 -20.75 -16.63
C ILE A 279 -1.22 -20.56 -16.24
N PHE A 280 -1.80 -19.40 -16.55
CA PHE A 280 -3.22 -19.15 -16.34
C PHE A 280 -4.10 -20.08 -17.19
N TYR A 281 -3.74 -20.30 -18.45
CA TYR A 281 -4.53 -21.16 -19.35
C TYR A 281 -4.56 -22.64 -18.93
N GLU A 282 -3.57 -23.10 -18.15
CA GLU A 282 -3.58 -24.47 -17.60
C GLU A 282 -4.67 -24.69 -16.54
N SER A 283 -5.01 -23.66 -15.76
CA SER A 283 -6.04 -23.75 -14.72
C SER A 283 -6.78 -22.41 -14.56
N PRO A 284 -7.67 -22.04 -15.51
CA PRO A 284 -8.27 -20.71 -15.51
C PRO A 284 -9.24 -20.45 -14.35
N ILE A 285 -9.89 -21.51 -13.86
CA ILE A 285 -10.95 -21.41 -12.84
C ILE A 285 -10.35 -21.27 -11.45
N VAL A 286 -9.41 -22.16 -11.10
CA VAL A 286 -8.87 -22.27 -9.74
C VAL A 286 -7.39 -21.92 -9.64
N GLY A 287 -6.65 -21.81 -10.74
CA GLY A 287 -5.22 -21.50 -10.71
C GLY A 287 -4.35 -22.67 -10.26
N VAL A 288 -3.07 -22.40 -10.02
CA VAL A 288 -2.04 -23.39 -9.68
C VAL A 288 -1.38 -23.16 -8.32
N GLY A 289 -1.82 -22.16 -7.56
CA GLY A 289 -1.24 -21.76 -6.28
C GLY A 289 0.15 -21.12 -6.44
N THR A 290 0.72 -20.64 -5.32
CA THR A 290 2.08 -20.08 -5.27
C THR A 290 3.14 -21.14 -5.62
N THR A 291 2.98 -22.36 -5.10
CA THR A 291 3.91 -23.49 -5.32
C THR A 291 3.87 -23.98 -6.77
N GLY A 292 2.68 -24.15 -7.35
CA GLY A 292 2.52 -24.55 -8.74
C GLY A 292 2.91 -23.45 -9.73
N TYR A 293 2.80 -22.18 -9.33
CA TYR A 293 3.36 -21.08 -10.10
C TYR A 293 4.89 -21.10 -10.08
N ALA A 294 5.52 -21.23 -8.91
CA ALA A 294 6.98 -21.29 -8.79
C ALA A 294 7.58 -22.43 -9.64
N LYS A 295 6.94 -23.62 -9.61
CA LYS A 295 7.28 -24.77 -10.44
C LYS A 295 7.35 -24.45 -11.94
N ARG A 296 6.49 -23.55 -12.43
CA ARG A 296 6.38 -23.18 -13.86
C ARG A 296 7.20 -21.96 -14.22
N ALA A 297 7.27 -20.98 -13.33
CA ALA A 297 7.95 -19.72 -13.57
C ALA A 297 9.49 -19.86 -13.48
N ILE A 298 10.01 -20.66 -12.54
CA ILE A 298 11.46 -20.77 -12.32
C ILE A 298 12.20 -21.38 -13.52
N PRO A 299 11.73 -22.45 -14.19
CA PRO A 299 12.39 -22.95 -15.39
C PRO A 299 12.46 -21.93 -16.54
N VAL A 300 11.53 -20.98 -16.59
CA VAL A 300 11.44 -19.98 -17.67
C VAL A 300 12.29 -18.74 -17.37
N PHE A 301 12.22 -18.24 -16.13
CA PHE A 301 12.85 -16.97 -15.75
C PHE A 301 14.11 -17.12 -14.91
N GLY A 302 14.44 -18.35 -14.50
CA GLY A 302 15.45 -18.59 -13.49
C GLY A 302 15.04 -18.14 -12.10
N VAL A 303 16.01 -18.14 -11.18
CA VAL A 303 15.87 -17.62 -9.82
C VAL A 303 16.41 -16.19 -9.79
N PHE A 304 15.61 -15.25 -9.31
CA PHE A 304 16.02 -13.85 -9.14
C PHE A 304 16.74 -13.65 -7.80
N LYS A 305 17.38 -12.47 -7.64
CA LYS A 305 18.08 -12.08 -6.39
C LYS A 305 17.20 -12.36 -5.16
N GLY A 306 17.80 -12.95 -4.13
CA GLY A 306 17.11 -13.32 -2.89
C GLY A 306 16.38 -14.66 -2.93
N GLY A 307 16.56 -15.48 -3.97
CA GLY A 307 15.91 -16.79 -4.04
C GLY A 307 14.41 -16.70 -4.33
N HIS A 308 13.98 -15.70 -5.09
CA HIS A 308 12.58 -15.53 -5.46
C HIS A 308 12.37 -15.74 -6.96
N TYR A 309 11.14 -16.10 -7.36
CA TYR A 309 10.77 -16.18 -8.76
C TYR A 309 10.35 -14.81 -9.32
N ARG A 310 10.36 -14.65 -10.66
CA ARG A 310 9.98 -13.39 -11.31
C ARG A 310 8.48 -13.14 -11.13
N SER A 311 8.13 -12.00 -10.53
CA SER A 311 6.74 -11.54 -10.44
C SER A 311 6.32 -10.78 -11.71
N PRO A 312 5.05 -10.88 -12.13
CA PRO A 312 4.53 -10.18 -13.31
C PRO A 312 4.46 -8.66 -13.18
N HIS A 313 4.66 -8.10 -11.99
CA HIS A 313 4.36 -6.69 -11.69
C HIS A 313 2.95 -6.28 -12.16
N ASN A 314 2.00 -7.20 -11.95
CA ASN A 314 0.57 -7.03 -12.14
C ASN A 314 -0.11 -8.05 -11.21
N VAL A 315 -0.62 -7.55 -10.08
CA VAL A 315 -1.22 -8.38 -9.02
C VAL A 315 -2.44 -9.14 -9.53
N TYR A 316 -3.22 -8.56 -10.45
CA TYR A 316 -4.39 -9.24 -10.99
C TYR A 316 -4.00 -10.44 -11.86
N LEU A 317 -2.97 -10.28 -12.71
CA LEU A 317 -2.43 -11.39 -13.51
C LEU A 317 -1.80 -12.47 -12.62
N GLU A 318 -1.11 -12.05 -11.56
CA GLU A 318 -0.55 -12.95 -10.55
C GLU A 318 -1.66 -13.77 -9.86
N MET A 319 -2.74 -13.13 -9.42
CA MET A 319 -3.90 -13.80 -8.82
C MET A 319 -4.61 -14.74 -9.79
N LEU A 320 -4.71 -14.39 -11.07
CA LEU A 320 -5.24 -15.29 -12.10
C LEU A 320 -4.41 -16.57 -12.18
N CYS A 321 -3.08 -16.47 -12.10
CA CYS A 321 -2.23 -17.65 -12.11
C CYS A 321 -2.34 -18.45 -10.79
N TYR A 322 -2.36 -17.78 -9.64
CA TYR A 322 -2.40 -18.45 -8.34
C TYR A 322 -3.76 -19.09 -8.04
N THR A 323 -4.85 -18.38 -8.32
CA THR A 323 -6.19 -18.73 -7.82
C THR A 323 -7.28 -18.74 -8.89
N GLY A 324 -6.91 -18.50 -10.15
CA GLY A 324 -7.87 -18.42 -11.26
C GLY A 324 -8.84 -17.25 -11.11
N VAL A 325 -9.90 -17.28 -11.92
CA VAL A 325 -10.95 -16.25 -11.90
C VAL A 325 -11.76 -16.26 -10.60
N VAL A 326 -11.84 -17.41 -9.90
CA VAL A 326 -12.60 -17.51 -8.65
C VAL A 326 -11.91 -16.75 -7.52
N GLY A 327 -10.61 -16.99 -7.29
CA GLY A 327 -9.89 -16.26 -6.25
C GLY A 327 -9.70 -14.79 -6.57
N LEU A 328 -9.46 -14.45 -7.84
CA LEU A 328 -9.49 -13.05 -8.29
C LEU A 328 -10.85 -12.40 -7.98
N GLY A 329 -11.95 -13.10 -8.26
CA GLY A 329 -13.30 -12.62 -7.97
C GLY A 329 -13.53 -12.35 -6.48
N LEU A 330 -13.03 -13.21 -5.59
CA LEU A 330 -13.09 -13.00 -4.15
C LEU A 330 -12.29 -11.76 -3.70
N PHE A 331 -11.09 -11.57 -4.25
CA PHE A 331 -10.29 -10.39 -3.95
C PHE A 331 -10.93 -9.11 -4.50
N LEU A 332 -11.42 -9.13 -5.74
CA LEU A 332 -12.14 -8.01 -6.34
C LEU A 332 -13.44 -7.69 -5.62
N LEU A 333 -14.11 -8.67 -5.02
CA LEU A 333 -15.27 -8.43 -4.16
C LEU A 333 -14.89 -7.66 -2.90
N PHE A 334 -13.78 -8.03 -2.24
CA PHE A 334 -13.23 -7.27 -1.12
C PHE A 334 -12.88 -5.84 -1.53
N LEU A 335 -12.10 -5.70 -2.60
CA LEU A 335 -11.64 -4.40 -3.10
C LEU A 335 -12.84 -3.53 -3.52
N GLY A 336 -13.80 -4.10 -4.23
CA GLY A 336 -15.04 -3.43 -4.63
C GLY A 336 -15.87 -2.95 -3.43
N ARG A 337 -15.95 -3.73 -2.36
CA ARG A 337 -16.62 -3.32 -1.11
C ARG A 337 -15.90 -2.14 -0.46
N VAL A 338 -14.57 -2.18 -0.36
CA VAL A 338 -13.77 -1.05 0.19
C VAL A 338 -13.91 0.20 -0.67
N SER A 339 -13.80 0.07 -2.00
CA SER A 339 -13.99 1.17 -2.96
C SER A 339 -15.39 1.78 -2.86
N PHE A 340 -16.43 0.95 -2.76
CA PHE A 340 -17.79 1.42 -2.57
C PHE A 340 -17.94 2.24 -1.28
N LYS A 341 -17.34 1.78 -0.16
CA LYS A 341 -17.34 2.55 1.08
C LYS A 341 -16.57 3.86 0.98
N SER A 342 -15.46 3.89 0.27
CA SER A 342 -14.75 5.15 -0.01
C SER A 342 -15.61 6.14 -0.80
N VAL A 343 -16.37 5.69 -1.79
CA VAL A 343 -17.31 6.55 -2.53
C VAL A 343 -18.41 7.07 -1.61
N GLN A 344 -18.97 6.22 -0.74
CA GLN A 344 -19.97 6.65 0.25
C GLN A 344 -19.42 7.73 1.20
N LEU A 345 -18.21 7.54 1.72
CA LEU A 345 -17.51 8.50 2.58
C LEU A 345 -17.27 9.85 1.87
N TYR A 346 -16.95 9.83 0.58
CA TYR A 346 -16.87 11.06 -0.21
C TYR A 346 -18.24 11.74 -0.36
N LEU A 347 -19.27 11.00 -0.81
CA LEU A 347 -20.58 11.57 -1.11
C LEU A 347 -21.28 12.13 0.13
N ARG A 348 -21.13 11.48 1.29
CA ARG A 348 -21.80 11.88 2.54
C ARG A 348 -21.00 12.87 3.37
N ASN A 349 -19.69 12.67 3.46
CA ASN A 349 -18.83 13.37 4.43
C ASN A 349 -17.69 14.15 3.77
N ASN A 350 -17.56 14.10 2.44
CA ASN A 350 -16.51 14.79 1.67
C ASN A 350 -15.08 14.33 2.02
N TYR A 351 -14.91 13.04 2.38
CA TYR A 351 -13.59 12.41 2.58
C TYR A 351 -12.92 12.05 1.25
N ILE A 352 -12.40 13.07 0.55
CA ILE A 352 -11.77 12.94 -0.77
C ILE A 352 -10.54 12.03 -0.71
N VAL A 353 -9.76 12.13 0.37
CA VAL A 353 -8.53 11.36 0.58
C VAL A 353 -8.76 9.85 0.42
N THR A 354 -9.89 9.32 0.90
CA THR A 354 -10.18 7.88 0.83
C THR A 354 -10.24 7.39 -0.61
N GLY A 355 -10.86 8.18 -1.49
CA GLY A 355 -11.04 7.88 -2.92
C GLY A 355 -9.72 7.91 -3.67
N ILE A 356 -8.84 8.85 -3.32
CA ILE A 356 -7.51 8.94 -3.93
C ILE A 356 -6.62 7.80 -3.46
N LEU A 357 -6.64 7.47 -2.16
CA LEU A 357 -5.85 6.35 -1.61
C LEU A 357 -6.22 5.03 -2.28
N ILE A 358 -7.52 4.70 -2.36
CA ILE A 358 -7.98 3.46 -3.01
C ILE A 358 -7.56 3.43 -4.50
N LEU A 359 -7.72 4.55 -5.22
CA LEU A 359 -7.32 4.65 -6.62
C LEU A 359 -5.82 4.41 -6.81
N ILE A 360 -4.96 5.02 -5.98
CA ILE A 360 -3.51 4.81 -6.06
C ILE A 360 -3.16 3.34 -5.83
N THR A 361 -3.78 2.68 -4.85
CA THR A 361 -3.53 1.25 -4.62
C THR A 361 -3.97 0.39 -5.80
N MET A 362 -5.10 0.73 -6.45
CA MET A 362 -5.60 -0.01 -7.62
C MET A 362 -4.67 0.12 -8.83
N ILE A 363 -4.15 1.33 -9.08
CA ILE A 363 -3.18 1.59 -10.15
C ILE A 363 -1.88 0.84 -9.88
N ASP A 364 -1.38 0.89 -8.64
CA ASP A 364 -0.15 0.18 -8.28
C ASP A 364 -0.32 -1.35 -8.35
N MET A 365 -1.46 -1.89 -7.95
CA MET A 365 -1.75 -3.32 -8.16
C MET A 365 -1.74 -3.73 -9.64
N PHE A 366 -2.10 -2.83 -10.55
CA PHE A 366 -2.10 -3.11 -11.98
C PHE A 366 -0.69 -3.06 -12.60
N VAL A 367 0.16 -2.12 -12.15
CA VAL A 367 1.45 -1.80 -12.79
C VAL A 367 2.67 -2.27 -11.95
N GLY A 368 2.45 -2.62 -10.69
CA GLY A 368 3.46 -2.95 -9.69
C GLY A 368 3.12 -4.22 -8.91
N GLN A 369 3.62 -4.31 -7.68
CA GLN A 369 3.44 -5.44 -6.78
C GLN A 369 2.87 -4.95 -5.45
N GLY A 370 1.55 -4.85 -5.39
CA GLY A 370 0.82 -4.28 -4.26
C GLY A 370 0.22 -5.28 -3.27
N LEU A 371 0.16 -6.58 -3.61
CA LEU A 371 -0.65 -7.55 -2.85
C LEU A 371 -0.22 -7.67 -1.39
N TYR A 372 1.09 -7.74 -1.15
CA TYR A 372 1.66 -7.93 0.19
C TYR A 372 2.11 -6.62 0.83
N ASN A 373 1.79 -5.47 0.21
CA ASN A 373 2.20 -4.17 0.72
C ASN A 373 1.31 -3.77 1.90
N LYS A 374 1.87 -3.77 3.11
CA LYS A 374 1.14 -3.49 4.36
C LYS A 374 0.53 -2.09 4.39
N ILE A 375 1.08 -1.12 3.65
CA ILE A 375 0.50 0.22 3.54
C ILE A 375 -0.90 0.17 2.91
N PHE A 376 -1.10 -0.67 1.89
CA PHE A 376 -2.38 -0.74 1.19
C PHE A 376 -3.45 -1.31 2.10
N TRP A 377 -3.14 -2.40 2.79
CA TRP A 377 -4.02 -3.01 3.79
C TRP A 377 -4.31 -2.09 4.98
N TYR A 378 -3.34 -1.29 5.42
CA TYR A 378 -3.57 -0.25 6.41
C TYR A 378 -4.57 0.81 5.91
N PHE A 379 -4.44 1.28 4.67
CA PHE A 379 -5.40 2.25 4.12
C PHE A 379 -6.78 1.64 3.89
N TYR A 380 -6.89 0.37 3.49
CA TYR A 380 -8.17 -0.34 3.44
C TYR A 380 -8.82 -0.39 4.82
N ALA A 381 -8.03 -0.66 5.86
CA ALA A 381 -8.52 -0.68 7.23
C ALA A 381 -8.99 0.70 7.70
N VAL A 382 -8.28 1.77 7.34
CA VAL A 382 -8.70 3.15 7.61
C VAL A 382 -10.04 3.47 6.94
N ILE A 383 -10.21 3.12 5.66
CA ILE A 383 -11.46 3.38 4.92
C ILE A 383 -12.64 2.67 5.58
N VAL A 384 -12.47 1.39 5.93
CA VAL A 384 -13.51 0.62 6.62
C VAL A 384 -13.80 1.20 8.00
N ALA A 385 -12.78 1.56 8.78
CA ALA A 385 -12.97 2.11 10.12
C ALA A 385 -13.63 3.50 10.10
N LEU A 386 -13.29 4.37 9.14
CA LEU A 386 -13.96 5.65 8.93
C LEU A 386 -15.45 5.44 8.63
N GLN A 387 -15.80 4.52 7.75
CA GLN A 387 -17.19 4.19 7.46
C GLN A 387 -17.95 3.73 8.71
N LEU A 388 -17.33 2.87 9.51
CA LEU A 388 -17.92 2.35 10.74
C LEU A 388 -18.09 3.42 11.83
N ASN A 389 -17.40 4.55 11.72
CA ASN A 389 -17.57 5.71 12.61
C ASN A 389 -18.72 6.62 12.17
N GLU A 390 -19.05 6.63 10.88
CA GLU A 390 -20.10 7.47 10.30
C GLU A 390 -21.48 6.77 10.25
N GLU A 391 -21.52 5.43 10.36
CA GLU A 391 -22.76 4.64 10.42
C GLU A 391 -22.94 3.99 11.81
N PRO A 392 -23.44 4.72 12.82
CA PRO A 392 -23.60 4.18 14.18
C PRO A 392 -24.62 3.04 14.27
N GLU A 393 -25.53 2.87 13.31
CA GLU A 393 -26.45 1.72 13.26
C GLU A 393 -25.72 0.38 13.09
N LEU A 394 -24.55 0.37 12.42
CA LEU A 394 -23.64 -0.79 12.35
C LEU A 394 -22.77 -0.93 13.62
N SER A 395 -22.79 0.06 14.52
CA SER A 395 -22.07 0.08 15.79
C SER A 395 -22.94 -0.32 16.99
N ASN A 396 -24.21 -0.67 16.77
CA ASN A 396 -25.16 -1.04 17.82
C ASN A 396 -24.93 -2.45 18.42
N GLU A 397 -23.85 -3.14 18.06
CA GLU A 397 -23.31 -4.20 18.93
C GLU A 397 -22.52 -3.51 20.05
N PRO A 398 -22.83 -3.80 21.34
CA PRO A 398 -22.33 -3.01 22.45
C PRO A 398 -20.80 -2.92 22.39
N ILE A 399 -20.29 -1.69 22.25
CA ILE A 399 -18.94 -1.37 22.69
C ILE A 399 -18.96 -1.72 24.17
N VAL A 400 -18.34 -2.85 24.54
CA VAL A 400 -18.13 -3.20 25.94
C VAL A 400 -17.40 -2.01 26.55
N SER A 401 -18.15 -1.23 27.32
CA SER A 401 -17.67 -0.06 28.01
C SER A 401 -16.68 -0.54 29.08
N THR A 402 -15.41 -0.22 28.90
CA THR A 402 -14.43 -0.20 29.99
C THR A 402 -13.60 1.05 29.91
#